data_AF-A0A355FAV4-F1
#
_entry.id   AF-A0A355FAV4-F1
#
_cell.length_a   1.000
_cell.length_b   1.000
_cell.length_c   1.000
_cell.angle_alpha   90.00
_cell.angle_beta   90.00
_cell.angle_gamma   90.00
#
_symmetry.space_group_name_H-M   'P 1'
#
loop_
_entity.id
_entity.type
_entity.pdbx_description
1 polymer ?
#
loop_
_entity_poly.entity_id
_entity_poly.type
_entity_poly.pdbx_seq_one_letter_code
_entity_poly.pdbx_strand_id
1 'polypeptide(L)'
;NAALGELVLPGLRLVPLELPEEVAKFDLHLSLQEAGGGIAGVLSYARDLFDAPTIERLTGHLRRLLADAAANPERRLPELALLSEAERSQLLVEWNDTAFSAAETTLHG
;
A
#
# COMPACT_ATOMS: atom_id res chain seq x y z
N ASN A 1 -11.31 -16.19 -3.91
CA ASN A 1 -11.30 -16.65 -2.50
C ASN A 1 -12.60 -17.39 -2.27
N ALA A 2 -12.57 -18.73 -2.24
CA ALA A 2 -13.74 -19.55 -1.99
C ALA A 2 -13.65 -20.08 -0.57
N ALA A 3 -14.70 -19.92 0.23
CA ALA A 3 -14.80 -20.50 1.55
C ALA A 3 -14.71 -22.04 1.41
N LEU A 4 -13.59 -22.61 1.82
CA LEU A 4 -13.52 -24.05 2.04
C LEU A 4 -14.40 -24.33 3.26
N GLY A 5 -15.57 -24.93 3.02
CA GLY A 5 -16.43 -25.45 4.07
C GLY A 5 -15.72 -26.51 4.92
N GLU A 6 -16.36 -26.92 6.01
CA GLU A 6 -15.80 -27.78 7.05
C GLU A 6 -15.22 -29.09 6.47
N LEU A 7 -13.88 -29.20 6.46
CA LEU A 7 -13.16 -30.35 5.91
C LEU A 7 -13.02 -31.44 6.98
N VAL A 8 -14.06 -32.25 7.17
CA VAL A 8 -14.05 -33.37 8.14
C VAL A 8 -13.40 -34.61 7.52
N LEU A 9 -12.14 -34.87 7.87
CA LEU A 9 -11.38 -36.05 7.44
C LEU A 9 -11.02 -36.93 8.65
N PRO A 10 -11.90 -37.86 9.07
CA PRO A 10 -11.66 -38.68 10.25
C PRO A 10 -10.43 -39.57 10.08
N GLY A 11 -9.52 -39.53 11.07
CA GLY A 11 -8.28 -40.31 11.08
C GLY A 11 -7.11 -39.67 10.34
N LEU A 12 -7.27 -38.46 9.79
CA LEU A 12 -6.20 -37.74 9.09
C LEU A 12 -5.79 -36.48 9.84
N ARG A 13 -4.48 -36.26 9.97
CA ARG A 13 -3.91 -34.99 10.44
C ARG A 13 -3.52 -34.15 9.24
N LEU A 14 -4.20 -33.04 9.04
CA LEU A 14 -3.82 -32.03 8.06
C LEU A 14 -2.75 -31.13 8.67
N VAL A 15 -1.67 -30.91 7.93
CA VAL A 15 -0.64 -29.92 8.26
C VAL A 15 -0.54 -28.98 7.06
N PRO A 16 -0.61 -27.65 7.26
CA PRO A 16 -0.38 -26.70 6.18
C PRO A 16 0.98 -26.96 5.52
N LEU A 17 1.00 -27.11 4.21
CA LEU A 17 2.23 -27.17 3.44
C LEU A 17 2.49 -25.76 2.89
N GLU A 18 3.58 -25.15 3.33
CA GLU A 18 4.08 -23.92 2.71
C GLU A 18 4.64 -24.28 1.32
N LEU A 19 3.86 -23.97 0.29
CA LEU A 19 4.36 -24.01 -1.08
C LEU A 19 5.17 -22.74 -1.34
N PRO A 20 6.27 -22.82 -2.11
CA PRO A 20 6.92 -21.62 -2.63
C PRO A 20 5.87 -20.77 -3.35
N GLU A 21 5.80 -19.47 -3.06
CA GLU A 21 4.85 -18.57 -3.72
C GLU A 21 4.92 -18.77 -5.24
N GLU A 22 3.79 -19.13 -5.85
CA GLU A 22 3.68 -19.17 -7.30
C GLU A 22 4.06 -17.80 -7.86
N VAL A 23 4.68 -17.79 -9.05
CA VAL A 23 4.94 -16.59 -9.85
C VAL A 23 3.73 -15.66 -9.77
N ALA A 24 3.95 -14.40 -9.42
CA ALA A 24 2.89 -13.41 -9.25
C ALA A 24 1.99 -13.41 -10.48
N LYS A 25 0.74 -13.88 -10.32
CA LYS A 25 -0.24 -13.99 -11.42
C LYS A 25 -0.78 -12.63 -11.87
N PHE A 26 -0.57 -11.62 -11.03
CA PHE A 26 -0.93 -10.23 -11.22
C PHE A 26 0.24 -9.36 -10.78
N ASP A 27 0.34 -8.15 -11.33
CA ASP A 27 1.37 -7.19 -10.95
C ASP A 27 1.31 -6.86 -9.46
N LEU A 28 0.10 -6.77 -8.90
CA LEU A 28 -0.17 -6.58 -7.48
C LEU A 28 -1.46 -7.31 -7.10
N HIS A 29 -1.41 -8.12 -6.04
CA HIS A 29 -2.52 -8.90 -5.54
C HIS A 29 -2.65 -8.76 -4.03
N LEU A 30 -3.75 -8.18 -3.57
CA LEU A 30 -4.08 -8.05 -2.15
C LEU A 30 -5.20 -9.02 -1.78
N SER A 31 -4.94 -9.89 -0.81
CA SER A 31 -5.92 -10.78 -0.21
C SER A 31 -6.14 -10.38 1.25
N LEU A 32 -7.38 -10.13 1.64
CA LEU A 32 -7.77 -9.74 3.00
C LEU A 32 -8.83 -10.71 3.53
N GLN A 33 -8.79 -10.94 4.84
CA GLN A 33 -9.75 -11.75 5.58
C GLN A 33 -9.92 -11.19 6.99
N GLU A 34 -11.11 -11.40 7.56
CA GLU A 34 -11.33 -11.12 8.98
C GLU A 34 -10.59 -12.14 9.84
N ALA A 35 -9.87 -11.67 10.84
CA ALA A 35 -9.13 -12.51 11.78
C ALA A 35 -9.04 -11.82 13.14
N GLY A 36 -9.48 -12.49 14.21
CA GLY A 36 -9.30 -12.03 15.58
C GLY A 36 -9.92 -10.66 15.90
N GLY A 37 -11.03 -10.29 15.24
CA GLY A 37 -11.68 -8.99 15.42
C GLY A 37 -11.03 -7.85 14.64
N GLY A 38 -10.09 -8.16 13.74
CA GLY A 38 -9.50 -7.22 12.78
C GLY A 38 -9.52 -7.78 11.36
N ILE A 39 -8.85 -7.07 10.45
CA ILE A 39 -8.62 -7.51 9.08
C ILE A 39 -7.13 -7.84 8.94
N ALA A 40 -6.81 -9.03 8.46
CA ALA A 40 -5.46 -9.49 8.16
C ALA A 40 -5.36 -9.89 6.68
N GLY A 41 -4.16 -9.88 6.12
CA GLY A 41 -3.99 -10.24 4.72
C GLY A 41 -2.57 -10.28 4.22
N VAL A 42 -2.44 -10.59 2.94
CA VAL A 42 -1.17 -10.73 2.22
C VAL A 42 -1.21 -9.90 0.96
N LEU A 43 -0.11 -9.21 0.69
CA LEU A 43 0.13 -8.46 -0.54
C LEU A 43 1.27 -9.14 -1.32
N SER A 44 0.93 -9.73 -2.46
CA SER A 44 1.89 -10.34 -3.38
C SER A 44 2.08 -9.41 -4.59
N TYR A 45 3.29 -9.33 -5.13
CA TYR A 45 3.62 -8.41 -6.22
C TYR A 45 4.67 -8.99 -7.18
N ALA A 46 4.63 -8.52 -8.42
CA ALA A 46 5.64 -8.85 -9.42
C ALA A 46 6.95 -8.09 -9.11
N ARG A 47 8.00 -8.83 -8.72
CA ARG A 47 9.33 -8.25 -8.40
C ARG A 47 10.03 -7.59 -9.59
N ASP A 48 9.61 -7.91 -10.81
CA ASP A 48 10.11 -7.27 -12.02
C ASP A 48 9.57 -5.84 -12.19
N LEU A 49 8.48 -5.50 -11.48
CA LEU A 49 7.81 -4.19 -11.54
C LEU A 49 7.95 -3.38 -10.25
N PHE A 50 8.01 -4.07 -9.09
CA PHE A 50 8.04 -3.41 -7.79
C PHE A 50 9.16 -3.96 -6.90
N ASP A 51 9.79 -3.04 -6.18
CA ASP A 51 10.71 -3.37 -5.11
C ASP A 51 10.00 -3.33 -3.74
N ALA A 52 10.64 -3.94 -2.74
CA ALA A 52 10.09 -3.99 -1.38
C ALA A 52 9.81 -2.59 -0.79
N PRO A 53 10.69 -1.59 -0.91
CA PRO A 53 10.40 -0.24 -0.42
C PRO A 53 9.17 0.41 -1.07
N THR A 54 8.95 0.20 -2.37
CA THR A 54 7.75 0.70 -3.05
C THR A 54 6.49 0.06 -2.49
N ILE A 55 6.51 -1.25 -2.24
CA ILE A 55 5.36 -1.97 -1.72
C ILE A 55 5.07 -1.60 -0.25
N GLU A 56 6.11 -1.41 0.57
CA GLU A 56 5.95 -0.88 1.93
C GLU A 56 5.28 0.50 1.93
N ARG A 57 5.72 1.37 1.02
CA ARG A 57 5.13 2.70 0.84
C ARG A 57 3.65 2.63 0.42
N LEU A 58 3.33 1.81 -0.59
CA LEU A 58 1.95 1.60 -1.06
C LEU A 58 1.05 1.00 0.02
N THR A 59 1.55 0.05 0.81
CA THR A 59 0.82 -0.55 1.93
C THR A 59 0.57 0.49 3.03
N GLY A 60 1.55 1.35 3.29
CA GLY A 60 1.41 2.50 4.18
C GLY A 60 0.33 3.49 3.71
N HIS A 61 0.28 3.79 2.41
CA HIS A 61 -0.77 4.62 1.80
C HIS A 61 -2.15 4.01 1.94
N LEU A 62 -2.30 2.72 1.60
CA LEU A 62 -3.58 2.03 1.72
C LEU A 62 -4.09 2.04 3.17
N ARG A 63 -3.21 1.78 4.14
CA ARG A 63 -3.57 1.82 5.56
C ARG A 63 -4.04 3.20 5.99
N ARG A 64 -3.38 4.27 5.55
CA ARG A 64 -3.79 5.66 5.84
C ARG A 64 -5.14 6.00 5.23
N LEU A 65 -5.33 5.65 3.96
CA LEU A 65 -6.57 5.87 3.24
C LEU A 65 -7.74 5.18 3.94
N LEU A 66 -7.59 3.90 4.30
CA LEU A 66 -8.61 3.13 5.00
C LEU A 66 -8.90 3.69 6.39
N ALA A 67 -7.88 4.12 7.12
CA ALA A 67 -8.05 4.73 8.45
C ALA A 67 -8.83 6.06 8.37
N ASP A 68 -8.51 6.92 7.41
CA ASP A 68 -9.21 8.20 7.24
C ASP A 68 -10.65 7.99 6.74
N ALA A 69 -10.86 7.06 5.79
CA ALA A 69 -12.19 6.70 5.32
C ALA A 69 -13.07 6.13 6.45
N ALA A 70 -12.51 5.27 7.30
CA ALA A 70 -13.24 4.70 8.44
C ALA A 70 -13.58 5.77 9.50
N ALA A 71 -12.70 6.74 9.72
CA ALA A 71 -12.93 7.84 10.64
C ALA A 71 -13.90 8.90 10.08
N ASN A 72 -13.92 9.08 8.76
CA ASN A 72 -14.68 10.13 8.06
C ASN A 72 -15.43 9.58 6.83
N PRO A 73 -16.46 8.75 7.02
CA PRO A 73 -17.12 8.04 5.91
C PRO A 73 -17.82 8.95 4.89
N GLU A 74 -18.16 10.18 5.28
CA GLU A 74 -18.83 11.16 4.41
C GLU A 74 -17.84 11.97 3.56
N ARG A 75 -16.52 11.88 3.82
CA ARG A 75 -15.52 12.60 3.04
C ARG A 75 -15.43 12.05 1.62
N ARG A 76 -15.19 12.96 0.68
CA ARG A 76 -14.99 12.55 -0.71
C ARG A 76 -13.63 11.90 -0.87
N LEU A 77 -13.52 10.94 -1.78
CA LEU A 77 -12.27 10.24 -2.08
C LEU A 77 -11.03 11.16 -2.26
N PRO A 78 -11.07 12.30 -2.98
CA PRO A 78 -9.90 13.17 -3.14
C PRO A 78 -9.49 13.93 -1.86
N GLU A 79 -10.33 13.98 -0.85
CA GLU A 79 -10.06 14.66 0.43
C GLU A 79 -9.39 13.73 1.45
N LEU A 80 -9.38 12.42 1.18
CA LEU A 80 -8.80 11.44 2.08
C LEU A 80 -7.27 11.46 2.02
N ALA A 81 -6.65 11.34 3.19
CA ALA A 81 -5.20 11.35 3.33
C ALA A 81 -4.58 10.04 2.79
N LEU A 82 -3.92 10.13 1.62
CA LEU A 82 -3.13 9.03 1.06
C LEU A 82 -1.68 9.06 1.56
N LEU A 83 -1.04 10.22 1.46
CA LEU A 83 0.36 10.42 1.80
C LEU A 83 0.58 10.53 3.31
N SER A 84 1.75 10.10 3.77
CA SER A 84 2.23 10.48 5.12
C SER A 84 2.54 11.98 5.17
N GLU A 85 2.62 12.52 6.40
CA GLU A 85 3.11 13.88 6.60
C GLU A 85 4.54 14.06 6.08
N ALA A 86 5.40 13.05 6.27
CA ALA A 86 6.78 13.07 5.76
C ALA A 86 6.83 13.12 4.23
N GLU A 87 6.04 12.29 3.54
CA GLU A 87 5.96 12.32 2.07
C GLU A 87 5.33 13.62 1.55
N ARG A 88 4.33 14.15 2.26
CA ARG A 88 3.74 15.45 1.94
C ARG A 88 4.76 16.56 2.08
N SER A 89 5.56 16.55 3.15
CA SER A 89 6.63 17.52 3.38
C SER A 89 7.73 17.41 2.32
N GLN A 90 8.14 16.19 1.96
CA GLN A 90 9.11 15.98 0.89
C GLN A 90 8.60 16.52 -0.46
N LEU A 91 7.34 16.25 -0.81
CA LEU A 91 6.75 16.77 -2.05
C LEU A 91 6.62 18.29 -2.05
N LEU A 92 6.11 18.87 -0.97
CA LEU A 92 5.76 20.30 -0.93
C LEU A 92 6.94 21.22 -0.59
N VAL A 93 7.96 20.69 0.07
CA VAL A 93 9.10 21.46 0.57
C VAL A 93 10.38 20.99 -0.10
N GLU A 94 10.83 19.77 0.18
CA GLU A 94 12.17 19.31 -0.23
C GLU A 94 12.35 19.30 -1.75
N TRP A 95 11.38 18.78 -2.50
CA TRP A 95 11.46 18.72 -3.96
C TRP A 95 11.08 20.03 -4.65
N ASN A 96 10.39 20.92 -3.94
CA ASN A 96 9.97 22.23 -4.45
C ASN A 96 10.89 23.37 -4.01
N ASP A 97 11.97 23.09 -3.29
CA ASP A 97 12.97 24.08 -2.87
C ASP A 97 13.83 24.55 -4.05
N THR A 98 13.19 25.30 -4.94
CA THR A 98 13.76 25.88 -6.16
C THR A 98 14.04 27.37 -5.97
N ALA A 99 14.00 27.86 -4.73
CA ALA A 99 14.21 29.25 -4.38
C ALA A 99 15.66 29.65 -4.69
N PHE A 100 15.85 30.23 -5.87
CA PHE A 100 17.12 30.78 -6.31
C PHE A 100 17.01 32.30 -6.41
N SER A 101 17.90 33.01 -5.72
CA SER A 101 18.07 34.45 -5.89
C SER A 101 18.75 34.70 -7.23
N ALA A 102 17.97 34.88 -8.29
CA ALA A 102 18.49 35.47 -9.50
C ALA A 102 18.80 36.95 -9.21
N ALA A 103 20.06 37.34 -9.29
CA ALA A 103 20.39 38.76 -9.33
C ALA A 103 19.69 39.36 -10.56
N GLU A 104 18.92 40.45 -10.37
CA GLU A 104 18.27 41.24 -11.43
C GLU A 104 19.31 41.97 -12.30
N THR A 105 20.28 41.25 -12.85
CA THR A 105 21.12 41.79 -13.92
C THR A 105 20.46 41.40 -15.23
N THR A 106 19.73 42.36 -15.81
CA THR A 106 19.15 42.24 -17.14
C THR A 106 20.26 41.90 -18.14
N LEU A 107 20.05 40.85 -18.92
CA LEU A 107 20.97 40.45 -19.99
C LEU A 107 20.93 41.55 -21.08
N HIS A 108 21.82 42.52 -21.00
CA HIS A 108 21.95 43.56 -22.02
C HIS A 108 22.72 42.99 -23.23
N GLY A 109 22.04 42.93 -24.37
CA GLY A 109 22.60 42.78 -25.72
C GLY A 109 22.03 43.87 -26.62
#